data_AF-A0A4U6UDK6-F1
#
_entry.id   AF-A0A4U6UDK6-F1
#
_cell.length_a   1.000
_cell.length_b   1.000
_cell.length_c   1.000
_cell.angle_alpha   90.00
_cell.angle_beta   90.00
_cell.angle_gamma   90.00
#
_symmetry.space_group_name_H-M   'P 1'
#
loop_
_entity.id
_entity.type
_entity.pdbx_description
1 polymer ?
#
loop_
_entity_poly.entity_id
_entity_poly.type
_entity_poly.pdbx_seq_one_letter_code
_entity_poly.pdbx_strand_id
1 'polypeptide(L)'
;MVTKEALPLAVVFLKTITKHGRYIAPSPLCCHVVEASGMACICSILLPEDEDEIGPSKLVRQAKDCQKPVPVGSKCGSITVEQ
;
A
#
# COMPACT_ATOMS: atom_id res chain seq x y z
N MET A 1 17.44 -7.61 -16.14
CA MET A 1 17.43 -6.61 -15.05
C MET A 1 16.01 -6.11 -14.98
N VAL A 2 15.23 -6.58 -14.02
CA VAL A 2 13.79 -6.26 -13.95
C VAL A 2 13.68 -4.75 -13.85
N THR A 3 13.15 -4.15 -14.90
CA THR A 3 13.04 -2.71 -15.06
C THR A 3 12.09 -2.18 -13.98
N LYS A 4 12.47 -1.06 -13.36
CA LYS A 4 11.77 -0.24 -12.35
C LYS A 4 10.41 0.32 -12.81
N GLU A 5 9.76 -0.27 -13.81
CA GLU A 5 8.77 0.39 -14.67
C GLU A 5 7.31 0.09 -14.29
N ALA A 6 7.03 -0.64 -13.20
CA ALA A 6 5.66 -1.03 -12.84
C ALA A 6 5.44 -1.22 -11.32
N LEU A 7 5.69 -0.17 -10.53
CA LEU A 7 5.42 -0.15 -9.08
C LEU A 7 3.95 -0.36 -8.64
N PRO A 8 2.87 -0.34 -9.45
CA PRO A 8 2.53 0.39 -10.68
C PRO A 8 2.12 1.82 -10.34
N LEU A 9 2.70 2.79 -11.05
CA LEU A 9 2.14 4.09 -11.44
C LEU A 9 1.03 4.67 -10.54
N ALA A 10 1.44 4.83 -9.27
CA ALA A 10 0.74 5.35 -8.12
C ALA A 10 -0.17 4.29 -7.44
N VAL A 11 -0.19 4.06 -6.13
CA VAL A 11 -0.22 5.03 -5.03
C VAL A 11 -1.17 6.23 -5.31
N VAL A 12 -2.05 6.16 -6.34
CA VAL A 12 -2.81 7.15 -7.17
C VAL A 12 -3.16 8.56 -6.67
N PHE A 13 -2.87 8.96 -5.44
CA PHE A 13 -2.46 10.34 -5.15
C PHE A 13 -1.70 10.40 -3.81
N LEU A 14 -0.36 10.58 -3.85
CA LEU A 14 0.59 10.50 -2.71
C LEU A 14 0.33 11.49 -1.54
N LYS A 15 -0.76 11.29 -0.78
CA LYS A 15 -0.95 11.93 0.53
C LYS A 15 -1.52 10.98 1.58
N THR A 16 -2.17 9.89 1.18
CA THR A 16 -2.86 8.98 2.10
C THR A 16 -1.89 8.04 2.82
N ILE A 17 -0.89 7.51 2.10
CA ILE A 17 0.02 6.46 2.59
C ILE A 17 1.47 6.88 2.78
N THR A 18 1.79 8.16 2.63
CA THR A 18 3.14 8.66 2.89
C THR A 18 3.54 8.35 4.33
N LYS A 19 4.79 7.94 4.58
CA LYS A 19 5.30 7.67 5.93
C LYS A 19 5.09 8.89 6.83
N HIS A 20 5.47 10.05 6.31
CA HIS A 20 5.28 11.34 6.95
C HIS A 20 3.85 11.87 6.76
N GLY A 21 3.33 12.57 7.77
CA GLY A 21 2.00 13.18 7.74
C GLY A 21 0.87 12.28 8.24
N ARG A 22 -0.35 12.82 8.22
CA ARG A 22 -1.56 12.09 8.65
C ARG A 22 -2.10 11.22 7.52
N TYR A 23 -2.71 10.10 7.89
CA TYR A 23 -3.51 9.31 6.96
C TYR A 23 -4.70 10.14 6.48
N ILE A 24 -4.92 10.13 5.17
CA ILE A 24 -6.09 10.72 4.52
C ILE A 24 -6.87 9.53 3.90
N ALA A 25 -8.20 9.55 3.97
CA ALA A 25 -9.01 8.49 3.40
C ALA A 25 -8.90 8.48 1.87
N PRO A 26 -8.89 7.29 1.23
CA PRO A 26 -8.78 7.18 -0.22
C PRO A 26 -10.04 7.69 -0.91
N SER A 27 -9.87 8.29 -2.10
CA SER A 27 -10.98 8.62 -2.98
C SER A 27 -11.52 7.36 -3.68
N PRO A 28 -12.76 7.37 -4.20
CA PRO A 28 -13.31 6.22 -4.93
C PRO A 28 -12.45 5.79 -6.12
N LEU A 29 -11.87 6.74 -6.85
CA LEU A 29 -10.93 6.46 -7.95
C LEU A 29 -9.69 5.72 -7.45
N CYS A 30 -9.17 6.11 -6.29
CA CYS A 30 -8.04 5.42 -5.66
C CYS A 30 -8.41 3.99 -5.28
N CYS A 31 -9.62 3.76 -4.77
CA CYS A 31 -10.09 2.42 -4.43
C CYS A 31 -10.28 1.51 -5.64
N HIS A 32 -10.72 2.03 -6.80
CA HIS A 32 -10.77 1.21 -8.03
C HIS A 32 -9.40 0.70 -8.45
N VAL A 33 -8.34 1.50 -8.26
CA VAL A 33 -6.97 1.04 -8.56
C VAL A 33 -6.47 0.04 -7.52
N VAL A 34 -6.78 0.26 -6.23
CA VAL A 34 -6.48 -0.71 -5.16
C VAL A 34 -7.19 -2.04 -5.39
N GLU A 35 -8.45 -2.01 -5.86
CA GLU A 35 -9.24 -3.20 -6.16
C GLU A 35 -8.62 -4.02 -7.30
N ALA A 36 -8.18 -3.34 -8.36
CA ALA A 36 -7.46 -3.92 -9.49
C ALA A 36 -6.05 -4.40 -9.09
N SER A 37 -5.53 -3.97 -7.95
CA SER A 37 -4.19 -4.31 -7.46
C SER A 37 -4.20 -5.48 -6.48
N GLY A 38 -3.15 -6.30 -6.55
CA GLY A 38 -2.89 -7.36 -5.57
C GLY A 38 -2.25 -6.81 -4.30
N MET A 39 -3.03 -6.29 -3.35
CA MET A 39 -2.49 -5.63 -2.14
C MET A 39 -1.54 -6.51 -1.31
N ALA A 40 -1.79 -7.82 -1.22
CA ALA A 40 -0.87 -8.77 -0.56
C ALA A 40 0.46 -8.93 -1.32
N CYS A 41 0.42 -8.92 -2.65
CA CYS A 41 1.61 -8.96 -3.49
C CYS A 41 2.44 -7.68 -3.30
N ILE A 42 1.81 -6.50 -3.35
CA ILE A 42 2.46 -5.20 -3.11
C ILE A 42 3.12 -5.18 -1.74
N CYS A 43 2.40 -5.59 -0.70
CA CYS A 43 2.92 -5.71 0.65
C CYS A 43 4.14 -6.65 0.74
N SER A 44 4.19 -7.71 -0.06
CA SER A 44 5.28 -8.71 -0.01
C SER A 44 6.55 -8.25 -0.75
N ILE A 45 6.42 -7.32 -1.71
CA ILE A 45 7.55 -6.80 -2.49
C ILE A 45 8.02 -5.43 -2.01
N LEU A 46 7.35 -4.82 -1.03
CA LEU A 46 7.70 -3.53 -0.46
C LEU A 46 9.09 -3.62 0.19
N LEU A 47 10.04 -2.84 -0.30
CA LEU A 47 11.42 -2.83 0.19
C LEU A 47 11.61 -1.78 1.28
N PRO A 48 12.64 -1.92 2.15
CA PRO A 48 12.96 -0.91 3.15
C PRO A 48 13.20 0.49 2.55
N GLU A 49 13.77 0.55 1.34
CA GLU A 49 13.98 1.81 0.59
C GLU A 49 12.65 2.48 0.23
N ASP A 50 11.59 1.71 -0.05
CA ASP A 50 10.26 2.24 -0.32
C ASP A 50 9.57 2.71 0.98
N GLU A 51 9.90 2.06 2.09
CA GLU A 51 9.38 2.42 3.41
C GLU A 51 9.92 3.75 3.93
N ASP A 52 10.89 4.38 3.29
CA ASP A 52 11.28 5.74 3.63
C ASP A 52 10.24 6.77 3.20
N GLU A 53 9.52 6.48 2.11
CA GLU A 53 8.46 7.35 1.59
C GLU A 53 7.05 6.84 1.94
N ILE A 54 6.88 5.52 2.06
CA ILE A 54 5.59 4.86 2.26
C ILE A 54 5.48 4.33 3.69
N GLY A 55 4.32 4.52 4.32
CA GLY A 55 3.99 3.89 5.60
C GLY A 55 3.27 2.55 5.39
N PRO A 56 3.90 1.39 5.66
CA PRO A 56 3.26 0.08 5.45
C PRO A 56 1.92 -0.08 6.18
N SER A 57 1.82 0.46 7.40
CA SER A 57 0.59 0.45 8.19
C SER A 57 -0.55 1.25 7.52
N LYS A 58 -0.22 2.35 6.85
CA LYS A 58 -1.18 3.18 6.11
C LYS A 58 -1.62 2.48 4.82
N LEU A 59 -0.72 1.75 4.17
CA LEU A 59 -1.03 0.93 3.00
C LEU A 59 -2.04 -0.18 3.35
N VAL A 60 -1.81 -0.89 4.46
CA VAL A 60 -2.73 -1.91 4.98
C VAL A 60 -4.08 -1.31 5.33
N ARG A 61 -4.09 -0.14 5.98
CA ARG A 61 -5.33 0.59 6.27
C ARG A 61 -6.09 1.00 5.01
N GLN A 62 -5.40 1.51 3.99
CA GLN A 62 -6.02 1.86 2.72
C GLN A 62 -6.64 0.63 2.03
N ALA A 63 -5.96 -0.50 2.08
CA ALA A 63 -6.49 -1.76 1.55
C ALA A 63 -7.84 -2.11 2.22
N LYS A 64 -7.92 -1.96 3.56
CA LYS A 64 -9.14 -2.18 4.33
C LYS A 64 -10.25 -1.17 3.98
N ASP A 65 -9.91 0.12 3.91
CA ASP A 65 -10.88 1.18 3.59
C ASP A 65 -11.45 1.02 2.17
N CYS A 66 -10.67 0.47 1.23
CA CYS A 66 -11.10 0.12 -0.12
C CYS A 66 -11.70 -1.29 -0.25
N GLN A 67 -12.10 -1.94 0.86
CA GLN A 67 -12.74 -3.27 0.87
C GLN A 67 -11.88 -4.40 0.29
N LYS A 68 -10.55 -4.24 0.30
CA LYS A 68 -9.57 -5.24 -0.14
C LYS A 68 -8.53 -5.52 0.96
N PRO A 69 -8.95 -6.02 2.14
CA PRO A 69 -8.05 -6.18 3.29
C PRO A 69 -6.90 -7.14 2.98
N VAL A 70 -5.70 -6.81 3.46
CA VAL A 70 -4.55 -7.72 3.44
C VAL A 70 -4.76 -8.78 4.53
N PRO A 71 -4.60 -10.08 4.25
CA PRO A 71 -4.87 -11.12 5.25
C PRO A 71 -4.02 -10.96 6.52
N VAL A 72 -4.63 -11.23 7.68
CA VAL A 72 -3.93 -11.24 8.98
C VAL A 72 -2.77 -12.26 8.94
N GLY A 73 -1.63 -11.89 9.53
CA GLY A 73 -0.40 -12.67 9.51
C GLY A 73 0.44 -12.48 8.25
N SER A 74 -0.07 -11.80 7.22
CA SER A 74 0.73 -11.46 6.02
C SER A 74 1.80 -10.42 6.35
N LYS A 75 2.93 -10.47 5.64
CA LYS A 75 3.95 -9.42 5.68
C LYS A 75 3.54 -8.26 4.78
N CYS A 76 3.76 -7.04 5.26
CA CYS A 76 3.66 -5.82 4.48
C CYS A 76 4.91 -4.96 4.72
N GLY A 77 5.90 -5.09 3.85
CA GLY A 77 7.26 -4.64 4.13
C GLY A 77 7.77 -5.23 5.44
N SER A 78 8.20 -4.35 6.34
CA SER A 78 8.79 -4.67 7.63
C SER A 78 7.75 -5.00 8.72
N ILE A 79 6.46 -4.75 8.48
CA ILE A 79 5.41 -5.05 9.45
C ILE A 79 4.71 -6.38 9.15
N THR A 80 4.15 -6.98 10.19
CA THR A 80 3.16 -8.06 10.05
C THR A 80 1.77 -7.45 10.22
N VAL A 81 0.83 -7.85 9.38
CA VAL A 81 -0.56 -7.39 9.45
C VAL A 81 -1.24 -8.09 10.62
N GLU A 82 -1.54 -7.35 11.69
CA GLU A 82 -2.18 -7.89 12.90
C GLU A 82 -3.70 -7.62 12.98
N GLN A 83 -4.19 -6.69 12.13
CA GLN A 83 -5.56 -6.11 12.06
C GLN A 83 -6.32 -5.90 13.37
#